data_AF-A0A7W0SCJ7-F1
#
_entry.id   AF-A0A7W0SCJ7-F1
#
_cell.length_a   1.000
_cell.length_b   1.000
_cell.length_c   1.000
_cell.angle_alpha   90.00
_cell.angle_beta   90.00
_cell.angle_gamma   90.00
#
_symmetry.space_group_name_H-M   'P 1'
#
loop_
_entity.id
_entity.type
_entity.pdbx_description
1 polymer ?
#
loop_
_entity_poly.entity_id
_entity_poly.type
_entity_poly.pdbx_seq_one_letter_code
_entity_poly.pdbx_strand_id
1 'polypeptide(L)'
;MGTLSVPASGVVYLDTAPIIYTIERHADYEALLLPLWAALDGHQIDEILTSELTLLETLVKPLRDGDHALAADYEKLLTATGVRTQPITASLLRDAAHIRAAVGGIVVMDFQKLISSPSEAYQEGLRFFMGEGVLNQTIQRVRRDLEHAGIDYSVIGALALNQHGYKRFTEDIDLLMTSEGLQKFQELLVGLGYRPSFEGASRKFRTTQENVTVEIITTGEYPGDGQPKPVRFHDPKDDFVVIDGIKTVTLEKLLELKLASGMTAPHRLKDLADVQELIKVKNLDVDFAGKLNPYVREKFLELQRAVALAQEQEQGRVR
;
A
#
# COMPACT_ATOMS: atom_id res chain seq x y z
N MET A 1 -10.45 -14.43 10.63
CA MET A 1 -9.89 -15.35 9.61
C MET A 1 -10.14 -14.74 8.23
N GLY A 2 -9.12 -14.73 7.35
CA GLY A 2 -9.28 -14.24 5.98
C GLY A 2 -10.26 -15.08 5.16
N THR A 3 -10.76 -14.54 4.05
CA THR A 3 -11.58 -15.27 3.08
C THR A 3 -10.75 -15.65 1.86
N LEU A 4 -10.89 -16.88 1.38
CA LEU A 4 -10.29 -17.31 0.11
C LEU A 4 -11.15 -16.76 -1.04
N SER A 5 -10.59 -15.87 -1.85
CA SER A 5 -11.25 -15.39 -3.07
C SER A 5 -11.02 -16.38 -4.21
N VAL A 6 -12.08 -17.08 -4.61
CA VAL A 6 -12.03 -18.06 -5.71
C VAL A 6 -12.40 -17.34 -7.01
N PRO A 7 -11.61 -17.49 -8.10
CA PRO A 7 -11.90 -16.83 -9.36
C PRO A 7 -13.24 -17.29 -9.95
N ALA A 8 -13.83 -16.46 -10.81
CA ALA A 8 -15.11 -16.76 -11.46
C ALA A 8 -15.02 -17.87 -12.53
N SER A 9 -13.83 -18.12 -13.08
CA SER A 9 -13.50 -19.21 -13.99
C SER A 9 -11.98 -19.37 -14.13
N GLY A 10 -11.54 -20.48 -14.74
CA GLY A 10 -10.13 -20.71 -15.07
C GLY A 10 -9.45 -21.76 -14.19
N VAL A 11 -8.11 -21.69 -14.20
CA VAL A 11 -7.24 -22.69 -13.57
C VAL A 11 -6.60 -22.11 -12.32
N VAL A 12 -6.68 -22.83 -11.20
CA VAL A 12 -6.10 -22.40 -9.92
C VAL A 12 -4.86 -23.24 -9.61
N TYR A 13 -3.73 -22.59 -9.35
CA TYR A 13 -2.54 -23.30 -8.87
C TYR A 13 -2.60 -23.48 -7.34
N LEU A 14 -2.31 -24.69 -6.87
CA LEU A 14 -2.09 -25.01 -5.46
C LEU A 14 -0.65 -25.42 -5.20
N ASP A 15 -0.08 -24.81 -4.17
CA ASP A 15 1.14 -25.27 -3.53
C ASP A 15 0.86 -26.49 -2.63
N THR A 16 1.90 -27.11 -2.09
CA THR A 16 1.79 -28.33 -1.29
C THR A 16 1.01 -28.13 0.01
N ALA A 17 1.15 -26.98 0.67
CA ALA A 17 0.52 -26.72 1.97
C ALA A 17 -1.03 -26.83 1.94
N PRO A 18 -1.75 -26.17 1.01
CA PRO A 18 -3.20 -26.39 0.84
C PRO A 18 -3.63 -27.85 0.66
N ILE A 19 -2.83 -28.67 -0.03
CA ILE A 19 -3.10 -30.10 -0.22
C ILE A 19 -2.93 -30.87 1.11
N ILE A 20 -1.86 -30.59 1.85
CA ILE A 20 -1.65 -31.14 3.20
C ILE A 20 -2.83 -30.79 4.10
N TYR A 21 -3.24 -29.52 4.13
CA TYR A 21 -4.32 -29.06 5.00
C TYR A 21 -5.69 -29.65 4.64
N THR A 22 -5.90 -29.96 3.36
CA THR A 22 -7.12 -30.62 2.89
C THR A 22 -7.18 -32.07 3.37
N ILE A 23 -6.12 -32.85 3.15
CA ILE A 23 -6.08 -34.27 3.51
C ILE A 23 -5.99 -34.48 5.03
N GLU A 24 -5.10 -33.75 5.72
CA GLU A 24 -4.94 -33.87 7.17
C GLU A 24 -6.01 -33.10 7.96
N ARG A 25 -6.93 -32.38 7.29
CA ARG A 25 -8.03 -31.60 7.89
C ARG A 25 -7.52 -30.63 8.96
N HIS A 26 -6.57 -29.79 8.57
CA HIS A 26 -5.95 -28.84 9.49
C HIS A 26 -6.98 -27.87 10.05
N ALA A 27 -7.09 -27.79 11.38
CA ALA A 27 -8.16 -27.09 12.09
C ALA A 27 -8.37 -25.63 11.65
N ASP A 28 -7.27 -24.90 11.39
CA ASP A 28 -7.33 -23.49 11.00
C ASP A 28 -7.65 -23.26 9.52
N TYR A 29 -7.46 -24.26 8.65
CA TYR A 29 -7.49 -24.08 7.19
C TYR A 29 -8.56 -24.90 6.48
N GLU A 30 -9.12 -25.94 7.11
CA GLU A 30 -10.16 -26.78 6.51
C GLU A 30 -11.34 -25.94 6.00
N ALA A 31 -11.91 -25.08 6.86
CA ALA A 31 -13.03 -24.21 6.50
C ALA A 31 -12.68 -23.19 5.40
N LEU A 32 -11.42 -22.77 5.32
CA LEU A 32 -10.94 -21.82 4.32
C LEU A 32 -10.84 -22.44 2.92
N LEU A 33 -10.54 -23.74 2.85
CA LEU A 33 -10.34 -24.46 1.59
C LEU A 33 -11.63 -25.06 1.03
N LEU A 34 -12.68 -25.24 1.84
CA LEU A 34 -13.97 -25.75 1.38
C LEU A 34 -14.54 -25.01 0.15
N PRO A 35 -14.53 -23.67 0.07
CA PRO A 35 -15.05 -22.96 -1.09
C PRO A 35 -14.27 -23.25 -2.39
N LEU A 36 -12.97 -23.53 -2.29
CA LEU A 36 -12.15 -23.87 -3.44
C LEU A 36 -12.55 -25.24 -4.02
N TRP A 37 -12.69 -26.24 -3.15
CA TRP A 37 -13.08 -27.58 -3.57
C TRP A 37 -14.52 -27.60 -4.09
N ALA A 38 -15.43 -26.86 -3.45
CA ALA A 38 -16.81 -26.69 -3.94
C ALA A 38 -16.86 -26.00 -5.31
N ALA A 39 -15.96 -25.06 -5.58
CA ALA A 39 -15.87 -24.42 -6.88
C ALA A 39 -15.36 -25.37 -7.97
N LEU A 40 -14.45 -26.31 -7.65
CA LEU A 40 -14.02 -27.35 -8.59
C LEU A 40 -15.15 -28.33 -8.88
N ASP A 41 -15.80 -28.84 -7.83
CA ASP A 41 -16.93 -29.78 -7.95
C ASP A 41 -18.12 -29.16 -8.68
N GLY A 42 -18.36 -27.86 -8.47
CA GLY A 42 -19.41 -27.09 -9.12
C GLY A 42 -19.08 -26.61 -10.53
N HIS A 43 -17.90 -26.95 -11.08
CA HIS A 43 -17.39 -26.47 -12.37
C HIS A 43 -17.34 -24.93 -12.50
N GLN A 44 -17.20 -24.23 -11.37
CA GLN A 44 -16.87 -22.80 -11.37
C GLN A 44 -15.42 -22.59 -11.78
N ILE A 45 -14.50 -23.45 -11.30
CA ILE A 45 -13.12 -23.50 -11.79
C ILE A 45 -12.93 -24.76 -12.62
N ASP A 46 -12.14 -24.64 -13.69
CA ASP A 46 -11.98 -25.71 -14.69
C ASP A 46 -11.04 -26.80 -14.19
N GLU A 47 -10.00 -26.40 -13.46
CA GLU A 47 -8.91 -27.29 -13.06
C GLU A 47 -8.12 -26.70 -11.88
N ILE A 48 -7.62 -27.58 -11.02
CA ILE A 48 -6.55 -27.30 -10.07
C ILE A 48 -5.23 -27.81 -10.63
N LEU A 49 -4.26 -26.93 -10.74
CA LEU A 49 -2.88 -27.26 -11.10
C LEU A 49 -2.00 -27.38 -9.85
N THR A 50 -1.11 -28.35 -9.85
CA THR A 50 0.01 -28.40 -8.89
C THR A 50 1.26 -28.95 -9.56
N SER A 51 2.38 -29.06 -8.84
CA SER A 51 3.65 -29.52 -9.38
C SER A 51 3.97 -30.96 -8.95
N GLU A 52 4.75 -31.71 -9.74
CA GLU A 52 5.23 -33.04 -9.33
C GLU A 52 6.06 -33.01 -8.02
N LEU A 53 6.64 -31.86 -7.65
CA LEU A 53 7.32 -31.71 -6.36
C LEU A 53 6.36 -31.92 -5.19
N THR A 54 5.08 -31.57 -5.36
CA THR A 54 4.07 -31.77 -4.31
C THR A 54 3.88 -33.23 -3.96
N LEU A 55 3.98 -34.15 -4.93
CA LEU A 55 3.96 -35.60 -4.65
C LEU A 55 5.12 -36.00 -3.73
N LEU A 56 6.34 -35.53 -4.02
CA LEU A 56 7.49 -35.80 -3.17
C LEU A 56 7.26 -35.25 -1.76
N GLU A 57 6.85 -34.00 -1.65
CA GLU A 57 6.72 -33.30 -0.36
C GLU A 57 5.63 -33.90 0.54
N THR A 58 4.49 -34.32 -0.03
CA THR A 58 3.40 -34.94 0.74
C THR A 58 3.72 -36.36 1.19
N LEU A 59 4.53 -37.12 0.44
CA LEU A 59 4.87 -38.51 0.77
C LEU A 59 5.96 -38.66 1.84
N VAL A 60 6.83 -37.66 2.05
CA VAL A 60 8.00 -37.78 2.96
C VAL A 60 7.60 -38.16 4.39
N LYS A 61 6.63 -37.46 4.99
CA LYS A 61 6.21 -37.70 6.38
C LYS A 61 5.46 -39.03 6.54
N PRO A 62 4.41 -39.34 5.74
CA PRO A 62 3.72 -40.62 5.82
C PRO A 62 4.64 -41.84 5.63
N LEU A 63 5.55 -41.81 4.65
CA LEU A 63 6.49 -42.91 4.42
C LEU A 63 7.49 -43.10 5.56
N ARG A 64 7.98 -42.00 6.15
CA ARG A 64 8.86 -42.06 7.33
C ARG A 64 8.16 -42.66 8.53
N ASP A 65 6.88 -42.33 8.70
CA ASP A 65 6.08 -42.72 9.86
C ASP A 65 5.39 -44.09 9.65
N GLY A 66 5.52 -44.70 8.45
CA GLY A 66 4.90 -45.98 8.09
C GLY A 66 3.41 -45.89 7.81
N ASP A 67 2.86 -44.69 7.63
CA ASP A 67 1.45 -44.44 7.38
C ASP A 67 1.12 -44.56 5.89
N HIS A 68 0.95 -45.80 5.44
CA HIS A 68 0.60 -46.09 4.05
C HIS A 68 -0.81 -45.61 3.67
N ALA A 69 -1.71 -45.42 4.63
CA ALA A 69 -3.06 -44.93 4.36
C ALA A 69 -3.03 -43.45 3.98
N LEU A 70 -2.34 -42.64 4.79
CA LEU A 70 -2.17 -41.21 4.51
C LEU A 70 -1.40 -40.97 3.20
N ALA A 71 -0.38 -41.79 2.90
CA ALA A 71 0.32 -41.76 1.63
C ALA A 71 -0.64 -41.99 0.44
N ALA A 72 -1.51 -43.00 0.53
CA ALA A 72 -2.48 -43.31 -0.51
C ALA A 72 -3.54 -42.20 -0.68
N ASP A 73 -3.96 -41.54 0.40
CA ASP A 73 -4.89 -40.42 0.34
C ASP A 73 -4.31 -39.23 -0.44
N TYR A 74 -3.02 -38.94 -0.28
CA TYR A 74 -2.33 -37.92 -1.09
C TYR A 74 -2.27 -38.28 -2.57
N GLU A 75 -1.85 -39.50 -2.89
CA GLU A 75 -1.77 -39.96 -4.29
C GLU A 75 -3.13 -39.95 -4.97
N LYS A 76 -4.19 -40.32 -4.25
CA LYS A 76 -5.56 -40.30 -4.73
C LYS A 76 -6.03 -38.88 -5.06
N LEU A 77 -5.72 -37.89 -4.22
CA LEU A 77 -6.07 -36.49 -4.50
C LEU A 77 -5.28 -35.94 -5.70
N LEU A 78 -3.98 -36.22 -5.78
CA LEU A 78 -3.11 -35.73 -6.86
C LEU A 78 -3.43 -36.33 -8.24
N THR A 79 -4.20 -37.42 -8.27
CA THR A 79 -4.70 -38.09 -9.48
C THR A 79 -6.21 -37.94 -9.66
N ALA A 80 -6.87 -37.14 -8.82
CA ALA A 80 -8.31 -36.92 -8.89
C ALA A 80 -8.69 -36.15 -10.17
N THR A 81 -9.91 -36.41 -10.68
CA THR A 81 -10.47 -35.65 -11.80
C THR A 81 -10.50 -34.16 -11.47
N GLY A 82 -10.02 -33.32 -12.38
CA GLY A 82 -9.92 -31.87 -12.16
C GLY A 82 -8.66 -31.43 -11.42
N VAL A 83 -7.79 -32.35 -11.00
CA VAL A 83 -6.46 -32.05 -10.45
C VAL A 83 -5.40 -32.52 -11.44
N ARG A 84 -4.56 -31.60 -11.91
CA ARG A 84 -3.45 -31.91 -12.81
C ARG A 84 -2.11 -31.57 -12.16
N THR A 85 -1.28 -32.61 -12.06
CA THR A 85 0.09 -32.50 -11.57
C THR A 85 1.03 -32.27 -12.77
N GLN A 86 1.75 -31.15 -12.76
CA GLN A 86 2.60 -30.71 -13.88
C GLN A 86 4.08 -31.08 -13.64
N PRO A 87 4.79 -31.63 -14.65
CA PRO A 87 6.20 -31.96 -14.52
C PRO A 87 7.12 -30.76 -14.33
N ILE A 88 8.11 -30.92 -13.45
CA ILE A 88 9.17 -29.92 -13.23
C ILE A 88 10.37 -30.27 -14.11
N THR A 89 10.34 -29.77 -15.35
CA THR A 89 11.38 -30.04 -16.34
C THR A 89 12.57 -29.09 -16.20
N ALA A 90 13.75 -29.51 -16.69
CA ALA A 90 14.94 -28.66 -16.70
C ALA A 90 14.75 -27.36 -17.50
N SER A 91 13.93 -27.37 -18.57
CA SER A 91 13.59 -26.15 -19.30
C SER A 91 12.75 -25.21 -18.44
N LEU A 92 11.71 -25.71 -17.77
CA LEU A 92 10.89 -24.89 -16.85
C LEU A 92 11.75 -24.27 -15.74
N LEU A 93 12.70 -25.04 -15.19
CA LEU A 93 13.63 -24.54 -14.17
C LEU A 93 14.55 -23.45 -14.71
N ARG A 94 15.03 -23.55 -15.96
CA ARG A 94 15.82 -22.50 -16.61
C ARG A 94 14.99 -21.26 -16.87
N ASP A 95 13.76 -21.41 -17.36
CA ASP A 95 12.86 -20.28 -17.59
C ASP A 95 12.53 -19.58 -16.27
N ALA A 96 12.20 -20.34 -15.22
CA ALA A 96 12.00 -19.80 -13.88
C ALA A 96 13.25 -19.10 -13.34
N ALA A 97 14.45 -19.66 -13.57
CA ALA A 97 15.71 -19.02 -13.19
C ALA A 97 15.97 -17.73 -13.97
N HIS A 98 15.65 -17.68 -15.27
CA HIS A 98 15.72 -16.46 -16.07
C HIS A 98 14.76 -15.40 -15.56
N ILE A 99 13.50 -15.77 -15.27
CA ILE A 99 12.53 -14.86 -14.64
C ILE A 99 13.09 -14.35 -13.32
N ARG A 100 13.56 -15.24 -12.43
CA ARG A 100 14.15 -14.87 -11.14
C ARG A 100 15.37 -13.98 -11.29
N ALA A 101 16.22 -14.20 -12.28
CA ALA A 101 17.39 -13.36 -12.54
C ALA A 101 16.99 -11.97 -13.07
N ALA A 102 15.98 -11.91 -13.95
CA ALA A 102 15.47 -10.66 -14.50
C ALA A 102 14.68 -9.82 -13.48
N VAL A 103 13.97 -10.49 -12.54
CA VAL A 103 13.17 -9.83 -11.49
C VAL A 103 13.92 -9.68 -10.16
N GLY A 104 15.19 -10.10 -10.08
CA GLY A 104 16.04 -9.91 -8.89
C GLY A 104 15.69 -10.79 -7.68
N GLY A 105 15.38 -12.06 -7.90
CA GLY A 105 14.91 -12.98 -6.86
C GLY A 105 13.52 -12.58 -6.34
N ILE A 106 12.68 -13.53 -5.98
CA ILE A 106 11.48 -13.23 -5.18
C ILE A 106 11.94 -13.00 -3.73
N VAL A 107 12.82 -12.02 -3.52
CA VAL A 107 12.91 -11.36 -2.22
C VAL A 107 11.86 -10.28 -2.34
N VAL A 108 10.71 -10.51 -1.72
CA VAL A 108 9.76 -9.41 -1.48
C VAL A 108 10.58 -8.36 -0.75
N MET A 109 10.89 -7.26 -1.43
CA MET A 109 11.58 -6.15 -0.82
C MET A 109 10.66 -5.69 0.30
N ASP A 110 11.13 -5.78 1.54
CA ASP A 110 10.33 -5.33 2.67
C ASP A 110 10.77 -3.90 3.00
N PHE A 111 10.03 -2.93 2.46
CA PHE A 111 10.30 -1.51 2.70
C PHE A 111 10.29 -1.18 4.20
N GLN A 112 9.46 -1.84 5.01
CA GLN A 112 9.43 -1.63 6.46
C GLN A 112 10.70 -2.11 7.14
N LYS A 113 11.26 -3.23 6.65
CA LYS A 113 12.55 -3.72 7.11
C LYS A 113 13.68 -2.80 6.65
N LEU A 114 13.64 -2.33 5.40
CA LEU A 114 14.64 -1.42 4.84
C LEU A 114 14.74 -0.13 5.66
N ILE A 115 13.61 0.54 5.93
CA ILE A 115 13.60 1.80 6.69
C ILE A 115 13.91 1.61 8.18
N SER A 116 13.87 0.38 8.71
CA SER A 116 14.28 0.10 10.08
C SER A 116 15.79 0.20 10.30
N SER A 117 16.59 0.11 9.23
CA SER A 117 18.04 0.31 9.26
C SER A 117 18.37 1.79 9.02
N PRO A 118 19.02 2.51 9.94
CA PRO A 118 19.32 3.93 9.77
C PRO A 118 20.10 4.25 8.49
N SER A 119 21.07 3.40 8.14
CA SER A 119 21.89 3.59 6.93
C SER A 119 21.10 3.34 5.66
N GLU A 120 20.25 2.30 5.64
CA GLU A 120 19.43 1.99 4.47
C GLU A 120 18.30 3.01 4.30
N ALA A 121 17.68 3.44 5.40
CA ALA A 121 16.69 4.52 5.43
C ALA A 121 17.28 5.83 4.90
N TYR A 122 18.51 6.18 5.28
CA TYR A 122 19.19 7.35 4.75
C TYR A 122 19.42 7.24 3.23
N GLN A 123 19.92 6.10 2.75
CA GLN A 123 20.13 5.86 1.32
C GLN A 123 18.82 5.89 0.54
N GLU A 124 17.75 5.34 1.10
CA GLU A 124 16.43 5.40 0.52
C GLU A 124 15.86 6.82 0.52
N GLY A 125 16.10 7.60 1.58
CA GLY A 125 15.76 9.01 1.60
C GLY A 125 16.46 9.81 0.50
N LEU A 126 17.75 9.57 0.28
CA LEU A 126 18.48 10.17 -0.83
C LEU A 126 17.87 9.80 -2.18
N ARG A 127 17.59 8.51 -2.42
CA ARG A 127 16.92 8.05 -3.65
C ARG A 127 15.54 8.68 -3.82
N PHE A 128 14.75 8.70 -2.76
CA PHE A 128 13.42 9.31 -2.74
C PHE A 128 13.45 10.77 -3.17
N PHE A 129 14.40 11.56 -2.65
CA PHE A 129 14.53 12.97 -3.04
C PHE A 129 15.08 13.20 -4.45
N MET A 130 15.66 12.17 -5.08
CA MET A 130 16.10 12.20 -6.48
C MET A 130 15.02 11.70 -7.45
N GLY A 131 13.81 11.36 -6.97
CA GLY A 131 12.76 10.77 -7.80
C GLY A 131 12.94 9.26 -8.05
N GLU A 132 13.89 8.63 -7.36
CA GLU A 132 14.21 7.21 -7.43
C GLU A 132 13.75 6.48 -6.16
N GLY A 133 14.11 5.20 -6.03
CA GLY A 133 13.83 4.42 -4.83
C GLY A 133 12.45 3.78 -4.80
N VAL A 134 12.20 3.05 -3.72
CA VAL A 134 11.04 2.18 -3.54
C VAL A 134 9.77 3.00 -3.51
N LEU A 135 9.76 4.10 -2.75
CA LEU A 135 8.53 4.88 -2.56
C LEU A 135 8.07 5.57 -3.85
N ASN A 136 9.01 6.12 -4.65
CA ASN A 136 8.69 6.74 -5.94
C ASN A 136 8.21 5.72 -6.98
N GLN A 137 8.83 4.55 -7.04
CA GLN A 137 8.37 3.47 -7.91
C GLN A 137 6.97 2.97 -7.48
N THR A 138 6.76 2.85 -6.17
CA THR A 138 5.49 2.42 -5.60
C THR A 138 4.37 3.40 -5.93
N ILE A 139 4.55 4.72 -5.71
CA ILE A 139 3.48 5.69 -6.03
C ILE A 139 3.15 5.74 -7.53
N GLN A 140 4.15 5.53 -8.41
CA GLN A 140 3.90 5.43 -9.85
C GLN A 140 3.11 4.17 -10.22
N ARG A 141 3.36 3.04 -9.54
CA ARG A 141 2.55 1.82 -9.70
C ARG A 141 1.15 2.01 -9.15
N VAL A 142 1.01 2.52 -7.93
CA VAL A 142 -0.28 2.84 -7.29
C VAL A 142 -1.12 3.76 -8.18
N ARG A 143 -0.53 4.81 -8.77
CA ARG A 143 -1.21 5.65 -9.76
C ARG A 143 -1.81 4.81 -10.89
N ARG A 144 -1.00 3.97 -11.55
CA ARG A 144 -1.45 3.16 -12.69
C ARG A 144 -2.59 2.22 -12.28
N ASP A 145 -2.47 1.60 -11.11
CA ASP A 145 -3.50 0.69 -10.59
C ASP A 145 -4.83 1.43 -10.38
N LEU A 146 -4.79 2.63 -9.78
CA LEU A 146 -5.97 3.48 -9.56
C LEU A 146 -6.56 4.00 -10.87
N GLU A 147 -5.73 4.45 -11.81
CA GLU A 147 -6.17 4.96 -13.11
C GLU A 147 -6.83 3.86 -13.96
N HIS A 148 -6.25 2.65 -14.00
CA HIS A 148 -6.84 1.51 -14.70
C HIS A 148 -8.17 1.07 -14.07
N ALA A 149 -8.29 1.14 -12.74
CA ALA A 149 -9.53 0.84 -12.03
C ALA A 149 -10.58 1.96 -12.11
N GLY A 150 -10.25 3.11 -12.71
CA GLY A 150 -11.13 4.28 -12.78
C GLY A 150 -11.46 4.84 -11.39
N ILE A 151 -10.50 4.79 -10.46
CA ILE A 151 -10.62 5.31 -9.10
C ILE A 151 -9.96 6.69 -9.03
N ASP A 152 -10.76 7.71 -8.75
CA ASP A 152 -10.26 9.05 -8.53
C ASP A 152 -9.56 9.17 -7.18
N TYR A 153 -8.40 9.82 -7.19
CA TYR A 153 -7.55 9.95 -6.03
C TYR A 153 -6.76 11.26 -6.06
N SER A 154 -6.25 11.66 -4.89
CA SER A 154 -5.25 12.71 -4.76
C SER A 154 -4.26 12.35 -3.66
N VAL A 155 -2.96 12.52 -3.90
CA VAL A 155 -1.92 12.34 -2.88
C VAL A 155 -1.99 13.49 -1.88
N ILE A 156 -1.96 13.13 -0.60
CA ILE A 156 -1.94 14.07 0.54
C ILE A 156 -0.70 13.79 1.41
N GLY A 157 -0.69 14.33 2.64
CA GLY A 157 0.32 14.01 3.63
C GLY A 157 1.73 14.43 3.23
N ALA A 158 2.71 13.60 3.55
CA ALA A 158 4.12 13.95 3.38
C ALA A 158 4.60 13.85 1.93
N LEU A 159 4.05 12.94 1.11
CA LEU A 159 4.36 12.92 -0.32
C LEU A 159 3.90 14.21 -1.00
N ALA A 160 2.73 14.74 -0.64
CA ALA A 160 2.27 16.03 -1.15
C ALA A 160 3.21 17.18 -0.77
N LEU A 161 3.77 17.19 0.44
CA LEU A 161 4.79 18.18 0.84
C LEU A 161 6.01 18.16 -0.09
N ASN A 162 6.51 16.97 -0.43
CA ASN A 162 7.66 16.82 -1.32
C ASN A 162 7.35 17.31 -2.73
N GLN A 163 6.16 16.99 -3.26
CA GLN A 163 5.74 17.48 -4.57
C GLN A 163 5.58 19.00 -4.59
N HIS A 164 5.16 19.59 -3.48
CA HIS A 164 5.18 21.04 -3.28
C HIS A 164 6.57 21.58 -2.90
N GLY A 165 7.65 20.82 -3.08
CA GLY A 165 9.04 21.29 -2.98
C GLY A 165 9.64 21.25 -1.58
N TYR A 166 8.89 20.87 -0.54
CA TYR A 166 9.44 20.69 0.80
C TYR A 166 9.93 19.24 0.99
N LYS A 167 11.26 19.07 0.89
CA LYS A 167 11.94 17.78 0.99
C LYS A 167 11.85 17.19 2.40
N ARG A 168 10.94 16.23 2.60
CA ARG A 168 10.70 15.56 3.89
C ARG A 168 10.55 14.06 3.65
N PHE A 169 11.40 13.24 4.27
CA PHE A 169 11.27 11.79 4.11
C PHE A 169 9.95 11.29 4.71
N THR A 170 9.39 10.25 4.12
CA THR A 170 8.17 9.57 4.59
C THR A 170 8.21 8.09 4.27
N GLU A 171 7.43 7.32 5.00
CA GLU A 171 7.46 5.85 4.98
C GLU A 171 6.15 5.24 4.44
N ASP A 172 5.19 6.09 4.14
CA ASP A 172 3.83 5.77 3.77
C ASP A 172 3.33 6.66 2.62
N ILE A 173 2.28 6.17 1.98
CA ILE A 173 1.55 6.85 0.93
C ILE A 173 0.16 7.18 1.48
N ASP A 174 -0.12 8.46 1.67
CA ASP A 174 -1.44 8.93 2.03
C ASP A 174 -2.24 9.32 0.79
N LEU A 175 -3.41 8.72 0.60
CA LEU A 175 -4.32 8.98 -0.51
C LEU A 175 -5.66 9.51 -0.01
N LEU A 176 -6.21 10.49 -0.72
CA LEU A 176 -7.58 10.95 -0.59
C LEU A 176 -8.43 10.35 -1.71
N MET A 177 -9.57 9.76 -1.37
CA MET A 177 -10.59 9.32 -2.33
C MET A 177 -12.00 9.49 -1.77
N THR A 178 -13.04 9.27 -2.58
CA THR A 178 -14.41 9.21 -2.04
C THR A 178 -14.66 7.88 -1.32
N SER A 179 -15.75 7.78 -0.55
CA SER A 179 -16.16 6.52 0.08
C SER A 179 -16.40 5.41 -0.96
N GLU A 180 -16.99 5.77 -2.11
CA GLU A 180 -17.19 4.86 -3.24
C GLU A 180 -15.85 4.46 -3.88
N GLY A 181 -14.89 5.39 -3.96
CA GLY A 181 -13.54 5.10 -4.42
C GLY A 181 -12.84 4.08 -3.52
N LEU A 182 -12.97 4.20 -2.20
CA LEU A 182 -12.42 3.23 -1.24
C LEU A 182 -13.08 1.86 -1.37
N GLN A 183 -14.40 1.83 -1.57
CA GLN A 183 -15.10 0.57 -1.80
C GLN A 183 -14.59 -0.12 -3.08
N LYS A 184 -14.47 0.62 -4.19
CA LYS A 184 -13.89 0.08 -5.43
C LYS A 184 -12.45 -0.38 -5.25
N PHE A 185 -11.64 0.35 -4.48
CA PHE A 185 -10.28 -0.05 -4.16
C PHE A 185 -10.26 -1.40 -3.44
N GLN A 186 -11.13 -1.59 -2.45
CA GLN A 186 -11.25 -2.83 -1.70
C GLN A 186 -11.72 -3.99 -2.59
N GLU A 187 -12.70 -3.76 -3.46
CA GLU A 187 -13.26 -4.79 -4.33
C GLU A 187 -12.31 -5.21 -5.45
N LEU A 188 -11.58 -4.26 -6.04
CA LEU A 188 -10.81 -4.48 -7.27
C LEU A 188 -9.31 -4.66 -7.05
N LEU A 189 -8.73 -4.09 -5.99
CA LEU A 189 -7.28 -4.04 -5.81
C LEU A 189 -6.78 -4.84 -4.60
N VAL A 190 -7.62 -5.07 -3.59
CA VAL A 190 -7.25 -5.96 -2.47
C VAL A 190 -7.23 -7.41 -2.95
N GLY A 191 -6.10 -8.10 -2.71
CA GLY A 191 -5.79 -9.40 -3.31
C GLY A 191 -5.06 -9.29 -4.66
N LEU A 192 -5.12 -8.14 -5.32
CA LEU A 192 -4.47 -7.85 -6.60
C LEU A 192 -3.40 -6.75 -6.46
N GLY A 193 -2.40 -7.01 -5.61
CA GLY A 193 -1.28 -6.09 -5.35
C GLY A 193 -1.34 -5.37 -4.01
N TYR A 194 -2.46 -5.49 -3.29
CA TYR A 194 -2.68 -4.87 -1.98
C TYR A 194 -3.25 -5.86 -0.98
N ARG A 195 -2.92 -5.68 0.30
CA ARG A 195 -3.47 -6.44 1.43
C ARG A 195 -3.80 -5.51 2.59
N PRO A 196 -4.80 -5.82 3.44
CA PRO A 196 -4.99 -5.11 4.71
C PRO A 196 -3.69 -5.12 5.53
N SER A 197 -3.37 -3.99 6.17
CA SER A 197 -2.15 -3.88 6.97
C SER A 197 -2.18 -4.72 8.26
N PHE A 198 -3.39 -5.01 8.76
CA PHE A 198 -3.70 -5.92 9.86
C PHE A 198 -5.14 -6.45 9.70
N GLU A 199 -5.53 -7.47 10.46
CA GLU A 199 -6.89 -8.03 10.42
C GLU A 199 -7.94 -6.98 10.80
N GLY A 200 -8.93 -6.77 9.92
CA GLY A 200 -9.96 -5.75 10.09
C GLY A 200 -9.59 -4.34 9.63
N ALA A 201 -8.36 -4.10 9.15
CA ALA A 201 -8.00 -2.81 8.57
C ALA A 201 -8.79 -2.54 7.28
N SER A 202 -9.62 -1.50 7.28
CA SER A 202 -10.44 -1.10 6.12
C SER A 202 -9.88 0.08 5.34
N ARG A 203 -8.91 0.80 5.90
CA ARG A 203 -8.36 2.05 5.32
C ARG A 203 -6.85 2.09 5.22
N LYS A 204 -6.16 1.09 5.78
CA LYS A 204 -4.71 1.01 5.83
C LYS A 204 -4.27 -0.30 5.21
N PHE A 205 -3.58 -0.20 4.09
CA PHE A 205 -3.18 -1.32 3.25
C PHE A 205 -1.66 -1.40 3.17
N ARG A 206 -1.16 -2.54 2.70
CA ARG A 206 0.22 -2.73 2.30
C ARG A 206 0.27 -3.20 0.86
N THR A 207 1.21 -2.68 0.10
CA THR A 207 1.53 -3.25 -1.21
C THR A 207 2.15 -4.64 -1.03
N THR A 208 1.82 -5.58 -1.91
CA THR A 208 2.30 -6.97 -1.77
C THR A 208 3.72 -7.15 -2.28
N GLN A 209 4.21 -6.27 -3.16
CA GLN A 209 5.55 -6.35 -3.74
C GLN A 209 6.63 -5.71 -2.84
N GLU A 210 6.35 -4.52 -2.32
CA GLU A 210 7.34 -3.71 -1.59
C GLU A 210 7.03 -3.58 -0.09
N ASN A 211 5.88 -4.06 0.38
CA ASN A 211 5.41 -3.90 1.76
C ASN A 211 5.25 -2.42 2.21
N VAL A 212 5.06 -1.50 1.27
CA VAL A 212 4.83 -0.07 1.54
C VAL A 212 3.42 0.13 2.07
N THR A 213 3.29 0.96 3.10
CA THR A 213 1.99 1.33 3.67
C THR A 213 1.26 2.31 2.74
N VAL A 214 0.00 2.02 2.43
CA VAL A 214 -0.92 2.93 1.74
C VAL A 214 -2.09 3.20 2.68
N GLU A 215 -2.23 4.43 3.13
CA GLU A 215 -3.33 4.88 3.98
C GLU A 215 -4.32 5.71 3.17
N ILE A 216 -5.60 5.40 3.32
CA ILE A 216 -6.69 6.01 2.57
C ILE A 216 -7.57 6.82 3.52
N ILE A 217 -7.69 8.11 3.23
CA ILE A 217 -8.62 9.03 3.86
C ILE A 217 -9.79 9.28 2.91
N THR A 218 -11.02 9.32 3.43
CA THR A 218 -12.21 9.55 2.61
C THR A 218 -12.71 11.00 2.66
N THR A 219 -13.32 11.44 1.57
CA THR A 219 -13.98 12.75 1.47
C THR A 219 -14.99 12.96 2.60
N GLY A 220 -15.01 14.18 3.16
CA GLY A 220 -15.89 14.58 4.26
C GLY A 220 -15.29 14.39 5.65
N GLU A 221 -14.18 13.67 5.78
CA GLU A 221 -13.46 13.53 7.04
C GLU A 221 -12.77 14.85 7.48
N TYR A 222 -12.32 14.87 8.74
CA TYR A 222 -11.68 16.03 9.35
C TYR A 222 -10.23 15.74 9.74
N PRO A 223 -9.28 16.68 9.50
CA PRO A 223 -7.88 16.49 9.86
C PRO A 223 -7.66 16.60 11.39
N GLY A 224 -6.50 16.14 11.88
CA GLY A 224 -6.11 16.29 13.29
C GLY A 224 -6.88 15.36 14.24
N ASP A 225 -7.70 15.93 15.11
CA ASP A 225 -8.50 15.19 16.11
C ASP A 225 -9.72 14.43 15.52
N GLY A 226 -9.94 14.52 14.20
CA GLY A 226 -11.07 13.89 13.52
C GLY A 226 -12.44 14.52 13.80
N GLN A 227 -12.52 15.60 14.58
CA GLN A 227 -13.78 16.22 14.97
C GLN A 227 -14.27 17.24 13.93
N PRO A 228 -15.60 17.50 13.84
CA PRO A 228 -16.14 18.46 12.90
C PRO A 228 -15.53 19.86 13.02
N LYS A 229 -15.04 20.40 11.89
CA LYS A 229 -14.50 21.77 11.77
C LYS A 229 -14.65 22.32 10.34
N PRO A 230 -14.49 23.64 10.12
CA PRO A 230 -14.67 24.23 8.79
C PRO A 230 -13.74 23.69 7.71
N VAL A 231 -12.57 23.17 8.09
CA VAL A 231 -11.62 22.51 7.17
C VAL A 231 -11.87 21.00 7.19
N ARG A 232 -12.18 20.44 6.03
CA ARG A 232 -12.42 19.02 5.79
C ARG A 232 -11.69 18.54 4.53
N PHE A 233 -11.59 17.23 4.36
CA PHE A 233 -11.12 16.63 3.11
C PHE A 233 -12.22 16.73 2.04
N HIS A 234 -11.90 17.32 0.89
CA HIS A 234 -12.84 17.51 -0.23
C HIS A 234 -12.81 16.34 -1.21
N ASP A 235 -13.59 16.41 -2.28
CA ASP A 235 -13.50 15.42 -3.36
C ASP A 235 -12.11 15.54 -4.02
N PRO A 236 -11.39 14.44 -4.26
CA PRO A 236 -10.08 14.48 -4.95
C PRO A 236 -10.14 15.13 -6.34
N LYS A 237 -11.31 15.28 -6.96
CA LYS A 237 -11.49 15.96 -8.26
C LYS A 237 -11.48 17.48 -8.18
N ASP A 238 -11.84 18.04 -7.03
CA ASP A 238 -12.07 19.48 -6.91
C ASP A 238 -10.77 20.23 -6.64
N ASP A 239 -9.88 19.65 -5.84
CA ASP A 239 -8.71 20.31 -5.27
C ASP A 239 -7.42 19.55 -5.55
N PHE A 240 -7.02 19.41 -6.82
CA PHE A 240 -5.75 18.79 -7.20
C PHE A 240 -4.95 19.57 -8.25
N VAL A 241 -3.64 19.33 -8.25
CA VAL A 241 -2.68 19.67 -9.30
C VAL A 241 -1.91 18.40 -9.69
N VAL A 242 -1.42 18.33 -10.91
CA VAL A 242 -0.57 17.21 -11.36
C VAL A 242 0.89 17.64 -11.27
N ILE A 243 1.67 16.96 -10.42
CA ILE A 243 3.11 17.19 -10.26
C ILE A 243 3.80 15.84 -10.49
N ASP A 244 4.78 15.80 -11.39
CA ASP A 244 5.49 14.58 -11.82
C ASP A 244 4.54 13.42 -12.22
N GLY A 245 3.42 13.78 -12.85
CA GLY A 245 2.41 12.84 -13.33
C GLY A 245 1.51 12.25 -12.24
N ILE A 246 1.61 12.72 -10.99
CA ILE A 246 0.80 12.28 -9.86
C ILE A 246 -0.25 13.35 -9.53
N LYS A 247 -1.52 12.95 -9.37
CA LYS A 247 -2.57 13.84 -8.82
C LYS A 247 -2.29 14.11 -7.34
N THR A 248 -2.13 15.37 -6.98
CA THR A 248 -1.73 15.81 -5.63
C THR A 248 -2.56 17.00 -5.20
N VAL A 249 -2.90 17.04 -3.92
CA VAL A 249 -3.74 18.11 -3.38
C VAL A 249 -3.12 19.49 -3.63
N THR A 250 -3.93 20.51 -3.89
CA THR A 250 -3.43 21.88 -4.08
C THR A 250 -2.63 22.37 -2.86
N LEU A 251 -1.73 23.34 -3.07
CA LEU A 251 -0.90 23.88 -1.99
C LEU A 251 -1.78 24.54 -0.91
N GLU A 252 -2.78 25.29 -1.33
CA GLU A 252 -3.77 25.94 -0.48
C GLU A 252 -4.43 24.91 0.44
N LYS A 253 -4.94 23.82 -0.15
CA LYS A 253 -5.67 22.80 0.59
C LYS A 253 -4.75 21.97 1.48
N LEU A 254 -3.52 21.68 1.05
CA LEU A 254 -2.51 21.02 1.89
C LEU A 254 -2.19 21.83 3.15
N LEU A 255 -2.02 23.15 3.00
CA LEU A 255 -1.76 24.06 4.12
C LEU A 255 -2.95 24.12 5.08
N GLU A 256 -4.19 24.20 4.56
CA GLU A 256 -5.39 24.15 5.39
C GLU A 256 -5.45 22.88 6.23
N LEU A 257 -5.23 21.72 5.60
CA LEU A 257 -5.29 20.42 6.27
C LEU A 257 -4.23 20.31 7.38
N LYS A 258 -2.99 20.76 7.11
CA LYS A 258 -1.91 20.74 8.11
C LYS A 258 -2.11 21.74 9.24
N LEU A 259 -2.56 22.95 8.94
CA LEU A 259 -2.87 23.96 9.95
C LEU A 259 -4.00 23.47 10.87
N ALA A 260 -5.12 23.03 10.30
CA ALA A 260 -6.25 22.50 11.07
C ALA A 260 -5.85 21.27 11.89
N SER A 261 -5.01 20.39 11.34
CA SER A 261 -4.45 19.24 12.05
C SER A 261 -3.64 19.69 13.28
N GLY A 262 -2.61 20.51 13.07
CA GLY A 262 -1.71 20.96 14.14
C GLY A 262 -2.36 21.90 15.18
N MET A 263 -3.43 22.60 14.82
CA MET A 263 -4.22 23.43 15.74
C MET A 263 -5.07 22.59 16.71
N THR A 264 -5.55 21.43 16.28
CA THR A 264 -6.57 20.65 17.01
C THR A 264 -6.03 19.37 17.64
N ALA A 265 -4.90 18.84 17.15
CA ALA A 265 -4.27 17.65 17.69
C ALA A 265 -2.88 17.98 18.28
N PRO A 266 -2.71 18.03 19.62
CA PRO A 266 -1.43 18.39 20.25
C PRO A 266 -0.25 17.49 19.84
N HIS A 267 -0.51 16.20 19.58
CA HIS A 267 0.49 15.24 19.11
C HIS A 267 0.90 15.44 17.63
N ARG A 268 0.22 16.35 16.90
CA ARG A 268 0.46 16.68 15.48
C ARG A 268 1.19 18.02 15.31
N LEU A 269 1.92 18.49 16.32
CA LEU A 269 2.69 19.75 16.25
C LEU A 269 3.62 19.84 15.02
N LYS A 270 4.13 18.69 14.55
CA LYS A 270 4.94 18.59 13.33
C LYS A 270 4.21 19.13 12.08
N ASP A 271 2.89 19.08 12.02
CA ASP A 271 2.13 19.64 10.90
C ASP A 271 2.26 21.18 10.84
N LEU A 272 2.36 21.87 11.99
CA LEU A 272 2.63 23.32 12.02
C LEU A 272 4.07 23.64 11.58
N ALA A 273 5.02 22.79 11.96
CA ALA A 273 6.41 22.91 11.50
C ALA A 273 6.52 22.69 9.98
N ASP A 274 5.83 21.67 9.44
CA ASP A 274 5.78 21.42 7.99
C ASP A 274 5.18 22.64 7.23
N VAL A 275 4.20 23.33 7.81
CA VAL A 275 3.65 24.58 7.26
C VAL A 275 4.68 25.71 7.27
N GLN A 276 5.44 25.88 8.37
CA GLN A 276 6.53 26.86 8.42
C GLN A 276 7.59 26.60 7.35
N GLU A 277 7.96 25.35 7.12
CA GLU A 277 8.91 24.99 6.07
C GLU A 277 8.36 25.25 4.67
N LEU A 278 7.07 24.98 4.42
CA LEU A 278 6.44 25.37 3.16
C LEU A 278 6.41 26.88 2.95
N ILE A 279 6.13 27.68 4.00
CA ILE A 279 6.19 29.14 3.92
C ILE A 279 7.59 29.60 3.47
N LYS A 280 8.65 29.02 4.04
CA LYS A 280 10.04 29.32 3.66
C LYS A 280 10.34 28.91 2.22
N VAL A 281 10.06 27.66 1.86
CA VAL A 281 10.41 27.09 0.54
C VAL A 281 9.66 27.78 -0.60
N LYS A 282 8.40 28.18 -0.37
CA LYS A 282 7.55 28.83 -1.38
C LYS A 282 7.52 30.35 -1.27
N ASN A 283 8.22 30.94 -0.30
CA ASN A 283 8.20 32.37 -0.01
C ASN A 283 6.77 32.92 0.13
N LEU A 284 5.93 32.23 0.93
CA LEU A 284 4.54 32.63 1.10
C LEU A 284 4.44 33.88 1.98
N ASP A 285 3.78 34.91 1.46
CA ASP A 285 3.55 36.17 2.15
C ASP A 285 2.24 36.17 2.96
N VAL A 286 1.96 37.29 3.60
CA VAL A 286 0.72 37.50 4.38
C VAL A 286 -0.52 37.51 3.49
N ASP A 287 -0.41 37.90 2.22
CA ASP A 287 -1.54 37.97 1.28
C ASP A 287 -2.03 36.57 0.89
N PHE A 288 -1.14 35.58 0.91
CA PHE A 288 -1.51 34.17 0.73
C PHE A 288 -2.58 33.70 1.72
N ALA A 289 -2.65 34.29 2.93
CA ALA A 289 -3.69 33.98 3.90
C ALA A 289 -5.11 34.21 3.36
N GLY A 290 -5.28 35.13 2.41
CA GLY A 290 -6.57 35.41 1.76
C GLY A 290 -7.11 34.22 0.95
N LYS A 291 -6.25 33.30 0.51
CA LYS A 291 -6.62 32.08 -0.23
C LYS A 291 -7.03 30.93 0.67
N LEU A 292 -6.68 30.98 1.96
CA LEU A 292 -6.97 29.92 2.92
C LEU A 292 -8.35 30.08 3.56
N ASN A 293 -8.91 28.97 4.05
CA ASN A 293 -10.11 28.98 4.87
C ASN A 293 -9.96 29.91 6.08
N PRO A 294 -10.94 30.80 6.37
CA PRO A 294 -10.90 31.72 7.51
C PRO A 294 -10.50 31.08 8.84
N TYR A 295 -10.89 29.82 9.06
CA TYR A 295 -10.60 29.07 10.28
C TYR A 295 -9.10 28.92 10.60
N VAL A 296 -8.23 28.88 9.58
CA VAL A 296 -6.78 28.64 9.76
C VAL A 296 -5.91 29.87 9.53
N ARG A 297 -6.50 30.99 9.09
CA ARG A 297 -5.75 32.19 8.66
C ARG A 297 -4.92 32.80 9.77
N GLU A 298 -5.48 32.94 10.95
CA GLU A 298 -4.76 33.51 12.09
C GLU A 298 -3.50 32.71 12.41
N LYS A 299 -3.62 31.38 12.38
CA LYS A 299 -2.49 30.48 12.61
C LYS A 299 -1.46 30.55 11.50
N PHE A 300 -1.89 30.62 10.24
CA PHE A 300 -0.96 30.84 9.12
C PHE A 300 -0.17 32.15 9.29
N LEU A 301 -0.85 33.25 9.62
CA LEU A 301 -0.23 34.56 9.80
C LEU A 301 0.73 34.57 11.00
N GLU A 302 0.41 33.86 12.09
CA GLU A 302 1.33 33.65 13.21
C GLU A 302 2.63 32.99 12.76
N LEU A 303 2.53 31.87 12.02
CA LEU A 303 3.67 31.13 11.52
C LEU A 303 4.48 31.93 10.49
N GLN A 304 3.82 32.67 9.60
CA GLN A 304 4.45 33.51 8.58
C GLN A 304 5.26 34.64 9.22
N ARG A 305 4.70 35.33 10.22
CA ARG A 305 5.43 36.38 10.97
C ARG A 305 6.67 35.82 11.66
N ALA A 306 6.56 34.63 12.25
CA ALA A 306 7.70 33.97 12.89
C ALA A 306 8.82 33.66 11.88
N VAL A 307 8.46 33.22 10.67
CA VAL A 307 9.43 32.99 9.58
C VAL A 307 10.08 34.30 9.12
N ALA A 308 9.28 35.35 8.90
CA ALA A 308 9.79 36.65 8.46
C ALA A 308 10.77 37.27 9.48
N LEU A 309 10.43 37.25 10.77
CA LEU A 309 11.30 37.75 11.85
C LEU A 309 12.63 36.99 11.91
N ALA A 310 12.62 35.67 11.71
CA ALA A 310 13.84 34.87 11.70
C ALA A 310 14.75 35.23 10.51
N GLN A 311 14.16 35.44 9.32
CA GLN A 311 14.91 35.84 8.12
C GLN A 311 15.55 37.23 8.26
N GLU A 312 14.84 38.20 8.85
CA GLU A 312 15.39 39.53 9.14
C GLU A 312 16.57 39.47 10.11
N GLN A 313 16.48 38.65 11.16
CA GLN A 313 17.56 38.47 12.13
C GLN A 313 18.80 37.79 11.53
N GLU A 314 18.62 36.83 10.63
CA GLU A 314 19.73 36.19 9.91
C GLU A 314 20.40 37.18 8.95
N GLN A 315 19.64 37.98 8.20
CA GLN A 315 20.19 39.00 7.31
C GLN A 315 20.91 40.12 8.05
N GLY A 316 20.42 40.50 9.24
CA GLY A 316 21.05 41.49 10.11
C GLY A 316 22.34 41.00 10.80
N ARG A 317 22.55 39.67 10.89
CA ARG A 317 23.79 39.06 11.42
C ARG A 317 24.92 38.94 10.40
N VAL A 318 24.60 38.99 9.11
CA VAL A 318 25.56 38.85 8.00
C VAL A 318 26.05 40.21 7.50
N ARG A 319 25.42 41.31 7.94
CA ARG A 319 25.86 42.70 7.71
C ARG A 319 26.72 43.20 8.88
#